data_AF-A0AAD5QB19-F1
#
_entry.id   AF-A0AAD5QB19-F1
#
_cell.length_a   1.000
_cell.length_b   1.000
_cell.length_c   1.000
_cell.angle_alpha   90.00
_cell.angle_beta   90.00
_cell.angle_gamma   90.00
#
_symmetry.space_group_name_H-M   'P 1'
#
loop_
_entity.id
_entity.type
_entity.pdbx_description
1 polymer ?
#
loop_
_entity_poly.entity_id
_entity_poly.type
_entity_poly.pdbx_seq_one_letter_code
_entity_poly.pdbx_strand_id
1 'polypeptide(L)'
;MSAYAQGLAEVEELIEKATADHLSGPEWHLNLMICDAVNANNAISDDVVHILQRKLQSGSPRVALLALVVVETLVKNGSAAFHTQVASRTFLQEIAAMTDGSLGFDVQNKALELIKQWADAFAGSSLTAFQDTYRMLKIQGVAFPEIEHDAPVFTPPTSVPRQSGSSRSITSASGAPRNRPSTREQQIAKLHSDLKVVLEKIQLFRDLRRAGQQDSEPMEDVLDFLRQCQPRMNTLIEGGVMGKLDERTFEECLNVNDHLVKALDELRTPGVGAEAQAAVQEDLISFDSPKRKPLLWVLSV
;
A
#
# COMPACT_ATOMS: atom_id res chain seq x y z
N MET A 1 40.34 31.24 -4.83
CA MET A 1 39.89 29.87 -4.49
C MET A 1 39.97 29.02 -5.75
N SER A 2 40.32 27.74 -5.65
CA SER A 2 40.26 26.81 -6.80
C SER A 2 38.81 26.66 -7.27
N ALA A 3 38.58 26.42 -8.57
CA ALA A 3 37.25 26.13 -9.12
C ALA A 3 36.54 24.99 -8.38
N TYR A 4 37.32 24.04 -7.85
CA TYR A 4 36.85 22.98 -6.96
C TYR A 4 36.20 23.54 -5.68
N ALA A 5 36.94 24.37 -4.94
CA ALA A 5 36.49 24.93 -3.66
C ALA A 5 35.29 25.87 -3.83
N GLN A 6 35.23 26.60 -4.95
CA GLN A 6 34.08 27.45 -5.26
C GLN A 6 32.82 26.62 -5.56
N GLY A 7 32.93 25.59 -6.41
CA GLY A 7 31.80 24.71 -6.71
C GLY A 7 31.30 23.94 -5.49
N LEU A 8 32.21 23.47 -4.64
CA LEU A 8 31.83 22.78 -3.40
C LEU A 8 31.08 23.70 -2.43
N ALA A 9 31.57 24.93 -2.22
CA ALA A 9 30.92 25.89 -1.32
C ALA A 9 29.52 26.29 -1.81
N GLU A 10 29.35 26.45 -3.13
CA GLU A 10 28.05 26.72 -3.74
C GLU A 10 27.07 25.56 -3.50
N VAL A 11 27.51 24.31 -3.73
CA VAL A 11 26.68 23.14 -3.50
C VAL A 11 26.34 22.96 -2.02
N GLU A 12 27.29 23.20 -1.11
CA GLU A 12 27.04 23.15 0.33
C GLU A 12 25.94 24.15 0.72
N GLU A 13 26.01 25.41 0.25
CA GLU A 13 24.98 26.42 0.51
C GLU A 13 23.61 26.00 -0.03
N LEU A 14 23.55 25.39 -1.22
CA LEU A 14 22.32 24.88 -1.79
C LEU A 14 21.75 23.73 -0.94
N ILE A 15 22.58 22.81 -0.47
CA ILE A 15 22.16 21.71 0.41
C ILE A 15 21.65 22.24 1.75
N GLU A 16 22.33 23.23 2.34
CA GLU A 16 21.88 23.90 3.57
C GLU A 16 20.47 24.48 3.40
N LYS A 17 20.20 25.16 2.28
CA LYS A 17 18.88 25.72 1.97
C LYS A 17 17.84 24.64 1.70
N ALA A 18 18.17 23.63 0.90
CA ALA A 18 17.25 22.55 0.51
C ALA A 18 16.85 21.64 1.68
N THR A 19 17.67 21.62 2.74
CA THR A 19 17.46 20.78 3.93
C THR A 19 17.13 21.60 5.19
N ALA A 20 16.71 22.85 5.03
CA ALA A 20 16.39 23.71 6.18
C ALA A 20 15.18 23.19 6.97
N ASP A 21 15.29 23.17 8.30
CA ASP A 21 14.30 22.55 9.21
C ASP A 21 12.91 23.20 9.17
N HIS A 22 12.81 24.44 8.70
CA HIS A 22 11.54 25.17 8.59
C HIS A 22 10.75 24.85 7.31
N LEU A 23 11.32 24.10 6.37
CA LEU A 23 10.66 23.79 5.10
C LEU A 23 9.51 22.81 5.33
N SER A 24 8.35 23.08 4.72
CA SER A 24 7.18 22.20 4.76
C SER A 24 7.32 20.96 3.89
N GLY A 25 8.25 20.95 2.94
CA GLY A 25 8.54 19.82 2.05
C GLY A 25 9.74 20.09 1.15
N PRO A 26 10.01 19.21 0.16
CA PRO A 26 11.14 19.36 -0.74
C PRO A 26 11.00 20.58 -1.67
N GLU A 27 12.03 21.41 -1.70
CA GLU A 27 12.17 22.50 -2.67
C GLU A 27 12.79 21.96 -3.96
N TRP A 28 11.95 21.47 -4.87
CA TRP A 28 12.41 20.81 -6.11
C TRP A 28 13.35 21.65 -6.96
N HIS A 29 13.17 22.97 -6.97
CA HIS A 29 14.06 23.86 -7.67
C HIS A 29 15.49 23.78 -7.12
N LEU A 30 15.67 23.81 -5.78
CA LEU A 30 16.97 23.68 -5.15
C LEU A 30 17.58 22.30 -5.39
N ASN A 31 16.78 21.24 -5.30
CA ASN A 31 17.26 19.87 -5.55
C ASN A 31 17.81 19.71 -6.97
N LEU A 32 17.14 20.28 -7.97
CA LEU A 32 17.61 20.25 -9.36
C LEU A 32 18.87 21.11 -9.57
N MET A 33 18.96 22.28 -8.92
CA MET A 33 20.19 23.07 -8.95
C MET A 33 21.38 22.32 -8.36
N ILE A 34 21.17 21.57 -7.26
CA ILE A 34 22.21 20.71 -6.68
C ILE A 34 22.62 19.63 -7.69
N CYS A 35 21.68 18.99 -8.38
CA CYS A 35 22.00 18.02 -9.44
C CYS A 35 22.85 18.63 -10.56
N ASP A 36 22.46 19.80 -11.06
CA ASP A 36 23.19 20.48 -12.13
C ASP A 36 24.62 20.83 -11.70
N ALA A 37 24.80 21.34 -10.48
CA ALA A 37 26.10 21.71 -9.95
C ALA A 37 27.02 20.49 -9.73
N VAL A 38 26.50 19.39 -9.17
CA VAL A 38 27.26 18.13 -8.99
C VAL A 38 27.65 17.53 -10.34
N ASN A 39 26.73 17.52 -11.31
CA ASN A 39 26.99 16.98 -12.64
C ASN A 39 27.98 17.84 -13.45
N ALA A 40 27.99 19.16 -13.23
CA ALA A 40 28.96 20.06 -13.84
C ALA A 40 30.40 19.81 -13.35
N ASN A 41 30.56 19.30 -12.12
CA ASN A 41 31.86 18.96 -11.56
C ASN A 41 31.82 17.68 -10.72
N ASN A 42 31.96 16.52 -11.36
CA ASN A 42 31.91 15.24 -10.66
C ASN A 42 33.03 15.05 -9.60
N ALA A 43 34.09 15.87 -9.62
CA ALA A 43 35.20 15.76 -8.66
C ALA A 43 34.78 16.09 -7.22
N ILE A 44 33.68 16.84 -7.02
CA ILE A 44 33.17 17.18 -5.68
C ILE A 44 32.19 16.13 -5.13
N SER A 45 31.91 15.05 -5.86
CA SER A 45 30.87 14.07 -5.49
C SER A 45 31.07 13.47 -4.10
N ASP A 46 32.32 13.18 -3.72
CA ASP A 46 32.67 12.59 -2.42
C ASP A 46 32.36 13.54 -1.26
N ASP A 47 32.84 14.79 -1.36
CA ASP A 47 32.54 15.83 -0.38
C ASP A 47 31.03 16.12 -0.28
N VAL A 48 30.31 16.10 -1.39
CA VAL A 48 28.85 16.28 -1.41
C VAL A 48 28.14 15.14 -0.67
N VAL A 49 28.58 13.89 -0.86
CA VAL A 49 28.06 12.74 -0.09
C VAL A 49 28.35 12.91 1.40
N HIS A 50 29.53 13.40 1.78
CA HIS A 50 29.85 13.70 3.19
C HIS A 50 29.00 14.82 3.79
N ILE A 51 28.70 15.88 3.04
CA ILE A 51 27.77 16.94 3.47
C ILE A 51 26.38 16.37 3.69
N LEU A 52 25.87 15.56 2.74
CA LEU A 52 24.57 14.89 2.88
C LEU A 52 24.56 13.92 4.06
N GLN A 53 25.65 13.20 4.30
CA GLN A 53 25.82 12.32 5.46
C GLN A 53 25.66 13.10 6.78
N ARG A 54 26.26 14.28 6.89
CA ARG A 54 26.08 15.15 8.07
C ARG A 54 24.62 15.61 8.24
N LYS A 55 23.91 15.87 7.15
CA LYS A 55 22.47 16.21 7.19
C LYS A 55 21.61 15.06 7.67
N LEU A 56 21.91 13.85 7.20
CA LEU A 56 21.29 12.61 7.65
C LEU A 56 21.50 12.39 9.17
N GLN A 57 22.68 12.75 9.69
CA GLN A 57 23.05 12.64 11.11
C GLN A 57 22.60 13.82 11.99
N SER A 58 21.80 14.75 11.46
CA SER A 58 21.40 15.97 12.19
C SER A 58 20.51 15.72 13.42
N GLY A 59 19.89 14.54 13.50
CA GLY A 59 18.90 14.21 14.54
C GLY A 59 17.53 14.85 14.33
N SER A 60 17.35 15.75 13.36
CA SER A 60 16.04 16.28 12.98
C SER A 60 15.38 15.33 11.97
N PRO A 61 14.16 14.83 12.25
CA PRO A 61 13.35 14.08 11.28
C PRO A 61 13.16 14.83 9.96
N ARG A 62 12.94 16.16 10.04
CA ARG A 62 12.67 16.99 8.88
C ARG A 62 13.91 17.12 7.99
N VAL A 63 15.05 17.46 8.59
CA VAL A 63 16.32 17.62 7.88
C VAL A 63 16.74 16.29 7.26
N ALA A 64 16.63 15.18 8.00
CA ALA A 64 16.93 13.84 7.51
C ALA A 64 16.04 13.45 6.32
N LEU A 65 14.73 13.68 6.41
CA LEU A 65 13.80 13.38 5.31
C LEU A 65 14.13 14.18 4.05
N LEU A 66 14.36 15.49 4.17
CA LEU A 66 14.73 16.34 3.05
C LEU A 66 16.07 15.94 2.43
N ALA A 67 17.06 15.59 3.27
CA ALA A 67 18.33 15.07 2.81
C ALA A 67 18.19 13.76 2.04
N LEU A 68 17.35 12.82 2.50
CA LEU A 68 17.03 11.59 1.77
C LEU A 68 16.42 11.89 0.38
N VAL A 69 15.55 12.89 0.28
CA VAL A 69 14.97 13.33 -1.01
C VAL A 69 16.02 13.97 -1.93
N VAL A 70 16.94 14.77 -1.39
CA VAL A 70 18.06 15.32 -2.18
C VAL A 70 18.95 14.19 -2.71
N VAL A 71 19.30 13.22 -1.85
CA VAL A 71 20.09 12.04 -2.24
C VAL A 71 19.38 11.23 -3.32
N GLU A 72 18.09 10.96 -3.17
CA GLU A 72 17.29 10.29 -4.19
C GLU A 72 17.35 11.00 -5.54
N THR A 73 17.18 12.33 -5.52
CA THR A 73 17.19 13.16 -6.72
C THR A 73 18.56 13.10 -7.40
N LEU A 74 19.64 13.17 -6.62
CA LEU A 74 21.01 13.05 -7.10
C LEU A 74 21.32 11.64 -7.63
N VAL A 75 20.84 10.56 -7.02
CA VAL A 75 21.05 9.21 -7.57
C VAL A 75 20.29 9.05 -8.89
N LYS A 76 19.07 9.59 -9.01
CA LYS A 76 18.25 9.51 -10.23
C LYS A 76 18.84 10.31 -11.41
N ASN A 77 19.51 11.43 -11.15
CA ASN A 77 20.02 12.35 -12.18
C ASN A 77 21.55 12.42 -12.26
N GLY A 78 22.24 11.79 -11.32
CA GLY A 78 23.67 11.91 -11.12
C GLY A 78 24.48 10.98 -12.02
N SER A 79 25.77 11.28 -12.10
CA SER A 79 26.75 10.49 -12.85
C SER A 79 27.14 9.20 -12.10
N ALA A 80 27.77 8.27 -12.83
CA ALA A 80 28.34 7.05 -12.25
C ALA A 80 29.38 7.34 -11.14
N ALA A 81 30.05 8.49 -11.19
CA ALA A 81 30.97 8.93 -10.13
C ALA A 81 30.21 9.16 -8.82
N PHE A 82 29.06 9.84 -8.88
CA PHE A 82 28.21 10.04 -7.70
C PHE A 82 27.63 8.72 -7.18
N HIS A 83 27.18 7.83 -8.07
CA HIS A 83 26.67 6.50 -7.68
C HIS A 83 27.70 5.68 -6.92
N THR A 84 28.97 5.77 -7.30
CA THR A 84 30.07 5.07 -6.62
C THR A 84 30.28 5.59 -5.19
N GLN A 85 30.15 6.92 -4.96
CA GLN A 85 30.27 7.49 -3.63
C GLN A 85 29.08 7.12 -2.73
N VAL A 86 27.87 7.14 -3.28
CA VAL A 86 26.65 6.68 -2.55
C VAL A 86 26.71 5.19 -2.24
N ALA A 87 27.32 4.37 -3.10
CA ALA A 87 27.53 2.94 -2.88
C ALA A 87 28.62 2.64 -1.83
N SER A 88 29.16 3.64 -1.13
CA SER A 88 30.08 3.43 -0.02
C SER A 88 29.36 2.78 1.16
N ARG A 89 30.05 1.84 1.82
CA ARG A 89 29.49 1.11 2.97
C ARG A 89 29.12 2.06 4.12
N THR A 90 29.92 3.09 4.35
CA THR A 90 29.69 4.11 5.38
C THR A 90 28.39 4.87 5.11
N PHE A 91 28.18 5.35 3.88
CA PHE A 91 26.96 6.09 3.55
C PHE A 91 25.71 5.21 3.60
N LEU A 92 25.78 3.99 3.06
CA LEU A 92 24.66 3.06 3.11
C LEU A 92 24.30 2.62 4.53
N GLN A 93 25.28 2.55 5.45
CA GLN A 93 25.02 2.27 6.86
C GLN A 93 24.21 3.39 7.53
N GLU A 94 24.41 4.66 7.18
CA GLU A 94 23.61 5.76 7.72
C GLU A 94 22.14 5.65 7.27
N ILE A 95 21.90 5.36 5.98
CA ILE A 95 20.53 5.17 5.47
C ILE A 95 19.91 3.92 6.10
N ALA A 96 20.67 2.83 6.25
CA ALA A 96 20.20 1.62 6.91
C ALA A 96 19.83 1.86 8.37
N ALA A 97 20.58 2.69 9.11
CA ALA A 97 20.27 3.02 10.50
C ALA A 97 18.90 3.70 10.64
N MET A 98 18.49 4.51 9.66
CA MET A 98 17.18 5.19 9.66
C MET A 98 15.99 4.25 9.47
N THR A 99 16.22 2.98 9.11
CA THR A 99 15.15 1.99 8.93
C THR A 99 14.57 1.49 10.27
N ASP A 100 15.15 1.87 11.40
CA ASP A 100 14.69 1.49 12.74
C ASP A 100 13.47 2.28 13.24
N GLY A 101 13.10 3.37 12.56
CA GLY A 101 11.97 4.23 12.95
C GLY A 101 12.28 5.29 14.00
N SER A 102 13.52 5.40 14.48
CA SER A 102 13.93 6.34 15.54
C SER A 102 13.69 7.81 15.19
N LEU A 103 13.79 8.18 13.91
CA LEU A 103 13.53 9.52 13.38
C LEU A 103 12.09 9.70 12.87
N GLY A 104 11.20 8.75 13.13
CA GLY A 104 9.81 8.80 12.72
C GLY A 104 9.52 8.08 11.40
N PHE A 105 8.24 7.88 11.18
CA PHE A 105 7.71 6.98 10.17
C PHE A 105 8.08 7.39 8.72
N ASP A 106 7.99 8.67 8.40
CA ASP A 106 8.29 9.17 7.04
C ASP A 106 9.76 8.94 6.66
N VAL A 107 10.68 9.17 7.60
CA VAL A 107 12.11 8.94 7.40
C VAL A 107 12.40 7.45 7.20
N GLN A 108 11.82 6.60 8.06
CA GLN A 108 11.94 5.15 7.95
C GLN A 108 11.46 4.63 6.60
N ASN A 109 10.25 5.01 6.20
CA ASN A 109 9.68 4.62 4.91
C ASN A 109 10.56 5.06 3.76
N LYS A 110 11.05 6.31 3.80
CA LYS A 110 11.87 6.83 2.72
C LYS A 110 13.20 6.07 2.62
N ALA A 111 13.85 5.78 3.75
CA ALA A 111 15.07 4.99 3.78
C ALA A 111 14.86 3.57 3.22
N LEU A 112 13.78 2.89 3.63
CA LEU A 112 13.40 1.56 3.13
C LEU A 112 13.13 1.58 1.62
N GLU A 113 12.40 2.59 1.15
CA GLU A 113 12.11 2.80 -0.27
C GLU A 113 13.41 2.94 -1.08
N LEU A 114 14.34 3.81 -0.64
CA LEU A 114 15.58 4.06 -1.36
C LEU A 114 16.49 2.83 -1.41
N ILE A 115 16.66 2.13 -0.28
CA ILE A 115 17.48 0.92 -0.24
C ILE A 115 16.94 -0.14 -1.20
N LYS A 116 15.60 -0.35 -1.23
CA LYS A 116 14.98 -1.29 -2.15
C LYS A 116 15.16 -0.83 -3.61
N GLN A 117 14.82 0.42 -3.91
CA GLN A 117 14.90 0.97 -5.27
C GLN A 117 16.32 0.89 -5.84
N TRP A 118 17.35 1.20 -5.04
CA TRP A 118 18.73 1.13 -5.50
C TRP A 118 19.22 -0.31 -5.64
N ALA A 119 18.82 -1.22 -4.75
CA ALA A 119 19.14 -2.64 -4.89
C ALA A 119 18.57 -3.22 -6.21
N ASP A 120 17.35 -2.82 -6.59
CA ASP A 120 16.71 -3.23 -7.83
C ASP A 120 17.34 -2.53 -9.05
N ALA A 121 17.54 -1.20 -9.00
CA ALA A 121 18.04 -0.41 -10.12
C ALA A 121 19.50 -0.73 -10.48
N PHE A 122 20.34 -1.05 -9.48
CA PHE A 122 21.74 -1.39 -9.67
C PHE A 122 21.99 -2.90 -9.68
N ALA A 123 20.94 -3.71 -9.84
CA ALA A 123 21.07 -5.15 -9.88
C ALA A 123 21.93 -5.63 -11.05
N GLY A 124 22.93 -6.46 -10.74
CA GLY A 124 23.90 -6.95 -11.73
C GLY A 124 24.97 -5.94 -12.15
N SER A 125 24.99 -4.74 -11.56
CA SER A 125 26.10 -3.80 -11.71
C SER A 125 27.29 -4.16 -10.80
N SER A 126 28.42 -3.46 -10.96
CA SER A 126 29.56 -3.56 -10.04
C SER A 126 29.31 -2.94 -8.67
N LEU A 127 28.23 -2.16 -8.49
CA LEU A 127 27.86 -1.50 -7.23
C LEU A 127 27.08 -2.45 -6.32
N THR A 128 27.68 -3.59 -5.97
CA THR A 128 26.99 -4.66 -5.21
C THR A 128 26.55 -4.24 -3.81
N ALA A 129 27.17 -3.19 -3.26
CA ALA A 129 26.88 -2.68 -1.92
C ALA A 129 25.40 -2.33 -1.70
N PHE A 130 24.69 -1.86 -2.73
CA PHE A 130 23.25 -1.62 -2.65
C PHE A 130 22.48 -2.93 -2.37
N GLN A 131 22.77 -3.97 -3.16
CA GLN A 131 22.13 -5.28 -2.99
C GLN A 131 22.53 -5.96 -1.69
N ASP A 132 23.80 -5.84 -1.30
CA ASP A 132 24.32 -6.39 -0.04
C ASP A 132 23.60 -5.75 1.17
N THR A 133 23.41 -4.43 1.15
CA THR A 133 22.71 -3.69 2.20
C THR A 133 21.24 -4.11 2.29
N TYR A 134 20.54 -4.19 1.16
CA TYR A 134 19.16 -4.68 1.13
C TYR A 134 19.02 -6.11 1.66
N ARG A 135 19.88 -7.04 1.21
CA ARG A 135 19.88 -8.43 1.68
C ARG A 135 20.19 -8.53 3.17
N MET A 136 21.15 -7.74 3.66
CA MET A 136 21.50 -7.69 5.08
C MET A 136 20.29 -7.27 5.93
N LEU A 137 19.58 -6.21 5.55
CA LEU A 137 18.38 -5.75 6.27
C LEU A 137 17.26 -6.79 6.23
N LYS A 138 17.06 -7.47 5.09
CA LYS A 138 16.10 -8.59 4.99
C LYS A 138 16.46 -9.75 5.93
N ILE A 139 17.74 -10.10 6.05
CA ILE A 139 18.22 -11.14 6.99
C ILE A 139 17.98 -10.70 8.44
N GLN A 140 18.11 -9.41 8.74
CA GLN A 140 17.81 -8.84 10.06
C GLN A 140 16.31 -8.74 10.36
N GLY A 141 15.44 -9.17 9.44
CA GLY A 141 13.99 -9.16 9.63
C GLY A 141 13.32 -7.82 9.32
N VAL A 142 14.03 -6.86 8.72
CA VAL A 142 13.45 -5.59 8.29
C VAL A 142 12.42 -5.85 7.19
N ALA A 143 11.17 -5.44 7.45
CA ALA A 143 10.09 -5.51 6.49
C ALA A 143 10.19 -4.34 5.51
N PHE A 144 10.42 -4.65 4.23
CA PHE A 144 10.38 -3.66 3.18
C PHE A 144 8.95 -3.57 2.64
N PRO A 145 8.45 -2.35 2.34
CA PRO A 145 7.17 -2.20 1.67
C PRO A 145 7.23 -2.93 0.32
N GLU A 146 6.29 -3.84 0.09
CA GLU A 146 6.07 -4.40 -1.23
C GLU A 146 5.54 -3.29 -2.12
N ILE A 147 6.37 -2.84 -3.05
CA ILE A 147 5.89 -2.11 -4.22
C ILE A 147 5.25 -3.20 -5.09
N GLU A 148 3.98 -3.49 -4.86
CA GLU A 148 3.19 -4.30 -5.78
C GLU A 148 3.08 -3.54 -7.12
N HIS A 149 4.03 -3.81 -8.03
CA HIS A 149 3.91 -3.41 -9.43
C HIS A 149 3.11 -4.44 -10.27
N ASP A 150 2.45 -5.41 -9.64
CA ASP A 150 1.54 -6.37 -10.26
C ASP A 150 0.15 -6.31 -9.61
N ALA A 151 -0.58 -5.23 -9.86
CA ALA A 151 -2.05 -5.34 -9.84
C ALA A 151 -2.46 -5.95 -11.19
N PRO A 152 -3.13 -7.13 -11.21
CA PRO A 152 -3.65 -7.70 -12.45
C PRO A 152 -4.52 -6.67 -13.16
N VAL A 153 -4.23 -6.43 -14.44
CA VAL A 153 -5.12 -5.69 -15.34
C VAL A 153 -6.44 -6.45 -15.42
N PHE A 154 -7.40 -6.09 -14.59
CA PHE A 154 -8.80 -6.47 -14.74
C PHE A 154 -9.40 -5.62 -15.85
N THR A 155 -9.12 -5.99 -17.10
CA THR A 155 -10.09 -5.77 -18.17
C THR A 155 -11.31 -6.62 -17.86
N PRO A 156 -12.50 -6.04 -17.63
CA PRO A 156 -13.72 -6.84 -17.50
C PRO A 156 -13.98 -7.64 -18.78
N PRO A 157 -14.62 -8.82 -18.71
CA PRO A 157 -14.99 -9.56 -19.90
C PRO A 157 -15.96 -8.72 -20.73
N THR A 158 -15.51 -8.34 -21.92
CA THR A 158 -16.32 -7.69 -22.94
C THR A 158 -17.55 -8.53 -23.24
N SER A 159 -18.70 -8.10 -22.74
CA SER A 159 -20.02 -8.64 -23.05
C SER A 159 -20.53 -7.94 -24.31
N VAL A 160 -20.09 -8.40 -25.48
CA VAL A 160 -20.82 -8.18 -26.74
C VAL A 160 -21.07 -9.51 -27.43
N PRO A 161 -22.30 -9.79 -27.89
CA PRO A 161 -22.59 -11.00 -28.65
C PRO A 161 -21.85 -10.95 -30.00
N ARG A 162 -21.06 -11.99 -30.29
CA ARG A 162 -20.43 -12.19 -31.60
C ARG A 162 -21.48 -12.51 -32.64
N GLN A 163 -21.75 -11.57 -33.55
CA GLN A 163 -22.38 -11.89 -34.83
C GLN A 163 -21.31 -12.19 -35.87
N SER A 164 -21.43 -13.37 -36.47
CA SER A 164 -20.52 -13.92 -37.48
C SER A 164 -20.59 -13.11 -38.78
N GLY A 165 -19.43 -12.70 -39.30
CA GLY A 165 -19.30 -11.98 -40.57
C GLY A 165 -17.86 -11.95 -41.06
N SER A 166 -17.56 -12.80 -42.03
CA SER A 166 -16.28 -12.91 -42.76
C SER A 166 -15.91 -11.61 -43.47
N SER A 167 -14.64 -11.17 -43.39
CA SER A 167 -13.77 -10.85 -44.55
C SER A 167 -12.39 -10.30 -44.14
N ARG A 168 -11.38 -10.72 -44.92
CA ARG A 168 -9.93 -10.43 -44.85
C ARG A 168 -9.56 -8.94 -44.98
N SER A 169 -8.49 -8.48 -44.32
CA SER A 169 -7.20 -8.08 -44.96
C SER A 169 -6.24 -7.29 -44.02
N ILE A 170 -5.03 -7.86 -43.86
CA ILE A 170 -3.66 -7.28 -43.79
C ILE A 170 -3.50 -5.77 -43.48
N THR A 171 -2.80 -5.44 -42.38
CA THR A 171 -1.57 -4.61 -42.37
C THR A 171 -0.83 -4.72 -41.02
N SER A 172 0.49 -4.74 -41.14
CA SER A 172 1.54 -4.77 -40.12
C SER A 172 1.60 -3.55 -39.19
N ALA A 173 1.84 -3.77 -37.89
CA ALA A 173 2.96 -3.22 -37.12
C ALA A 173 2.72 -3.43 -35.62
N SER A 174 3.75 -3.95 -34.95
CA SER A 174 3.82 -4.16 -33.51
C SER A 174 3.59 -2.86 -32.74
N GLY A 175 2.57 -2.85 -31.88
CA GLY A 175 2.31 -1.81 -30.91
C GLY A 175 1.96 -2.47 -29.58
N ALA A 176 2.98 -2.76 -28.77
CA ALA A 176 2.78 -3.16 -27.37
C ALA A 176 2.06 -2.02 -26.61
N PRO A 177 1.09 -2.33 -25.72
CA PRO A 177 0.44 -1.30 -24.93
C PRO A 177 1.46 -0.74 -23.93
N ARG A 178 1.71 0.56 -24.06
CA ARG A 178 2.61 1.33 -23.21
C ARG A 178 1.93 1.48 -21.85
N ASN A 179 2.30 0.64 -20.88
CA ASN A 179 1.79 0.69 -19.51
C ASN A 179 2.31 1.98 -18.85
N ARG A 180 1.45 2.99 -18.75
CA ARG A 180 1.77 4.29 -18.15
C ARG A 180 1.62 4.12 -16.63
N PRO A 181 2.64 4.43 -15.80
CA PRO A 181 2.48 4.32 -14.36
C PRO A 181 1.35 5.26 -13.91
N SER A 182 0.35 4.70 -13.22
CA SER A 182 -0.76 5.46 -12.64
C SER A 182 -0.22 6.41 -11.58
N THR A 183 -0.65 7.67 -11.61
CA THR A 183 -0.22 8.66 -10.61
C THR A 183 -0.86 8.34 -9.25
N ARG A 184 -0.21 8.75 -8.14
CA ARG A 184 -0.74 8.56 -6.78
C ARG A 184 -2.18 9.07 -6.64
N GLU A 185 -2.50 10.20 -7.27
CA GLU A 185 -3.86 10.76 -7.31
C GLU A 185 -4.88 9.83 -7.98
N GLN A 186 -4.50 9.15 -9.07
CA GLN A 186 -5.37 8.17 -9.73
C GLN A 186 -5.59 6.93 -8.88
N GLN A 187 -4.57 6.50 -8.13
CA GLN A 187 -4.69 5.37 -7.22
C GLN A 187 -5.63 5.70 -6.05
N ILE A 188 -5.53 6.91 -5.49
CA ILE A 188 -6.45 7.40 -4.47
C ILE A 188 -7.87 7.50 -5.04
N ALA A 189 -8.08 8.12 -6.19
CA ALA A 189 -9.41 8.22 -6.81
C ALA A 189 -10.03 6.84 -7.08
N LYS A 190 -9.23 5.85 -7.46
CA LYS A 190 -9.67 4.46 -7.62
C LYS A 190 -10.06 3.83 -6.29
N LEU A 191 -9.26 4.02 -5.24
CA LEU A 191 -9.59 3.54 -3.89
C LEU A 191 -10.94 4.08 -3.43
N HIS A 192 -11.17 5.39 -3.59
CA HIS A 192 -12.45 6.03 -3.28
C HIS A 192 -13.64 5.38 -4.03
N SER A 193 -13.46 5.06 -5.32
CA SER A 193 -14.45 4.32 -6.10
C SER A 193 -14.66 2.89 -5.58
N ASP A 194 -13.60 2.18 -5.22
CA ASP A 194 -13.67 0.81 -4.70
C ASP A 194 -14.41 0.78 -3.35
N LEU A 195 -14.11 1.72 -2.44
CA LEU A 195 -14.79 1.88 -1.15
C LEU A 195 -16.30 2.10 -1.32
N LYS A 196 -16.69 2.89 -2.32
CA LYS A 196 -18.10 3.11 -2.66
C LYS A 196 -18.79 1.81 -3.08
N VAL A 197 -18.13 0.98 -3.90
CA VAL A 197 -18.69 -0.33 -4.31
C VAL A 197 -18.89 -1.24 -3.10
N VAL A 198 -17.96 -1.23 -2.14
CA VAL A 198 -18.12 -2.00 -0.90
C VAL A 198 -19.36 -1.55 -0.12
N LEU A 199 -19.58 -0.24 0.02
CA LEU A 199 -20.79 0.29 0.65
C LEU A 199 -22.07 -0.12 -0.09
N GLU A 200 -22.08 -0.07 -1.42
CA GLU A 200 -23.21 -0.51 -2.24
C GLU A 200 -23.51 -2.01 -2.04
N LYS A 201 -22.47 -2.84 -1.95
CA LYS A 201 -22.60 -4.28 -1.67
C LYS A 201 -23.09 -4.56 -0.25
N ILE A 202 -22.62 -3.81 0.75
CA ILE A 202 -23.14 -3.88 2.12
C ILE A 202 -24.62 -3.49 2.16
N GLN A 203 -25.03 -2.49 1.39
CA GLN A 203 -26.44 -2.10 1.32
C GLN A 203 -27.29 -3.20 0.68
N LEU A 204 -26.83 -3.78 -0.42
CA LEU A 204 -27.49 -4.92 -1.07
C LEU A 204 -27.62 -6.13 -0.12
N PHE A 205 -26.57 -6.43 0.66
CA PHE A 205 -26.61 -7.45 1.70
C PHE A 205 -27.78 -7.23 2.68
N ARG A 206 -27.91 -6.02 3.21
CA ARG A 206 -28.99 -5.67 4.15
C ARG A 206 -30.36 -5.77 3.49
N ASP A 207 -30.48 -5.39 2.22
CA ASP A 207 -31.75 -5.42 1.51
C ASP A 207 -32.19 -6.86 1.20
N LEU A 208 -31.28 -7.73 0.76
CA LEU A 208 -31.54 -9.17 0.60
C LEU A 208 -31.94 -9.84 1.92
N ARG A 209 -31.30 -9.44 3.02
CA ARG A 209 -31.63 -9.94 4.35
C ARG A 209 -33.04 -9.50 4.80
N ARG A 210 -33.41 -8.25 4.53
CA ARG A 210 -34.78 -7.72 4.78
C ARG A 210 -35.83 -8.39 3.91
N ALA A 211 -35.47 -8.76 2.68
CA ALA A 211 -36.34 -9.51 1.77
C ALA A 211 -36.48 -11.00 2.16
N GLY A 212 -35.76 -11.47 3.19
CA GLY A 212 -35.80 -12.86 3.64
C GLY A 212 -35.05 -13.83 2.72
N GLN A 213 -34.21 -13.35 1.81
CA GLN A 213 -33.49 -14.16 0.82
C GLN A 213 -32.10 -14.60 1.33
N GLN A 214 -32.04 -15.18 2.52
CA GLN A 214 -30.77 -15.52 3.18
C GLN A 214 -30.02 -16.67 2.48
N ASP A 215 -30.75 -17.61 1.87
CA ASP A 215 -30.17 -18.77 1.17
C ASP A 215 -30.13 -18.61 -0.36
N SER A 216 -30.19 -17.36 -0.84
CA SER A 216 -30.19 -17.09 -2.28
C SER A 216 -28.77 -16.99 -2.85
N GLU A 217 -28.56 -17.46 -4.08
CA GLU A 217 -27.31 -17.28 -4.85
C GLU A 217 -26.76 -15.83 -4.77
N PRO A 218 -27.57 -14.76 -4.98
CA PRO A 218 -27.08 -13.39 -4.86
C PRO A 218 -26.66 -12.99 -3.43
N MET A 219 -27.20 -13.62 -2.38
CA MET A 219 -26.73 -13.40 -1.01
C MET A 219 -25.34 -14.00 -0.81
N GLU A 220 -25.14 -15.23 -1.28
CA GLU A 220 -23.84 -15.92 -1.20
C GLU A 220 -22.74 -15.15 -1.94
N ASP A 221 -23.04 -14.67 -3.17
CA ASP A 221 -22.12 -13.84 -3.95
C ASP A 221 -21.72 -12.54 -3.23
N VAL A 222 -22.71 -11.86 -2.61
CA VAL A 222 -22.44 -10.64 -1.85
C VAL A 222 -21.62 -10.96 -0.62
N LEU A 223 -21.90 -12.05 0.08
CA LEU A 223 -21.15 -12.48 1.26
C LEU A 223 -19.70 -12.81 0.93
N ASP A 224 -19.47 -13.54 -0.15
CA ASP A 224 -18.12 -13.89 -0.57
C ASP A 224 -17.32 -12.65 -0.99
N PHE A 225 -17.97 -11.70 -1.68
CA PHE A 225 -17.36 -10.41 -1.96
C PHE A 225 -16.97 -9.65 -0.68
N LEU A 226 -17.87 -9.56 0.31
CA LEU A 226 -17.61 -8.85 1.56
C LEU A 226 -16.49 -9.52 2.38
N ARG A 227 -16.45 -10.86 2.42
CA ARG A 227 -15.36 -11.62 3.06
C ARG A 227 -14.01 -11.35 2.37
N GLN A 228 -13.99 -11.25 1.05
CA GLN A 228 -12.78 -10.92 0.28
C GLN A 228 -12.31 -9.47 0.53
N CYS A 229 -13.23 -8.55 0.85
CA CYS A 229 -12.87 -7.17 1.17
C CYS A 229 -12.16 -7.03 2.52
N GLN A 230 -12.38 -7.94 3.47
CA GLN A 230 -11.86 -7.85 4.83
C GLN A 230 -10.32 -7.81 4.93
N PRO A 231 -9.56 -8.73 4.32
CA PRO A 231 -8.09 -8.65 4.34
C PRO A 231 -7.58 -7.37 3.67
N ARG A 232 -8.22 -6.94 2.57
CA ARG A 232 -7.87 -5.70 1.86
C ARG A 232 -8.12 -4.46 2.73
N MET A 233 -9.20 -4.46 3.51
CA MET A 233 -9.49 -3.38 4.43
C MET A 233 -8.49 -3.31 5.58
N ASN A 234 -8.08 -4.45 6.15
CA ASN A 234 -7.04 -4.49 7.17
C ASN A 234 -5.71 -3.89 6.66
N THR A 235 -5.30 -4.22 5.43
CA THR A 235 -4.10 -3.63 4.81
C THR A 235 -4.23 -2.11 4.62
N LEU A 236 -5.42 -1.62 4.27
CA LEU A 236 -5.67 -0.17 4.16
C LEU A 236 -5.62 0.52 5.52
N ILE A 237 -6.17 -0.12 6.57
CA ILE A 237 -6.11 0.41 7.93
C ILE A 237 -4.67 0.45 8.44
N GLU A 238 -3.91 -0.64 8.26
CA GLU A 238 -2.48 -0.68 8.57
C GLU A 238 -1.74 0.41 7.79
N GLY A 239 -2.03 0.56 6.50
CA GLY A 239 -1.47 1.63 5.67
C GLY A 239 -1.79 3.04 6.18
N GLY A 240 -3.01 3.27 6.66
CA GLY A 240 -3.43 4.56 7.23
C GLY A 240 -2.84 4.85 8.61
N VAL A 241 -2.73 3.85 9.50
CA VAL A 241 -1.98 3.95 10.77
C VAL A 241 -0.51 4.26 10.50
N MET A 242 0.03 3.66 9.44
CA MET A 242 1.33 3.96 8.86
C MET A 242 1.33 5.25 8.03
N GLY A 243 0.39 6.20 8.16
CA GLY A 243 0.45 7.49 7.46
C GLY A 243 0.55 7.46 5.92
N LYS A 244 0.31 6.32 5.27
CA LYS A 244 0.39 6.19 3.80
C LYS A 244 -0.80 6.82 3.10
N LEU A 245 -1.91 6.97 3.84
CA LEU A 245 -3.15 7.61 3.41
C LEU A 245 -3.25 9.00 4.06
N ASP A 246 -3.84 9.94 3.34
CA ASP A 246 -4.25 11.21 3.94
C ASP A 246 -5.39 10.98 4.94
N GLU A 247 -5.53 11.93 5.88
CA GLU A 247 -6.48 11.85 7.00
C GLU A 247 -7.93 11.57 6.55
N ARG A 248 -8.37 12.20 5.45
CA ARG A 248 -9.73 12.02 4.92
C ARG A 248 -9.92 10.62 4.34
N THR A 249 -9.00 10.17 3.51
CA THR A 249 -9.07 8.82 2.93
C THR A 249 -8.99 7.73 4.01
N PHE A 250 -8.17 7.94 5.04
CA PHE A 250 -8.08 7.00 6.15
C PHE A 250 -9.37 6.93 6.99
N GLU A 251 -9.98 8.08 7.30
CA GLU A 251 -11.28 8.15 7.98
C GLU A 251 -12.36 7.39 7.21
N GLU A 252 -12.40 7.53 5.88
CA GLU A 252 -13.31 6.79 5.03
C GLU A 252 -13.06 5.28 5.06
N CYS A 253 -11.80 4.83 5.00
CA CYS A 253 -11.46 3.42 5.15
C CYS A 253 -11.94 2.86 6.49
N LEU A 254 -11.74 3.58 7.60
CA LEU A 254 -12.20 3.18 8.93
C LEU A 254 -13.73 3.06 8.97
N ASN A 255 -14.45 4.04 8.43
CA ASN A 255 -15.91 4.02 8.40
C ASN A 255 -16.47 2.85 7.56
N VAL A 256 -15.86 2.56 6.40
CA VAL A 256 -16.24 1.40 5.57
C VAL A 256 -15.91 0.10 6.29
N ASN A 257 -14.77 0.01 6.97
CA ASN A 257 -14.40 -1.16 7.77
C ASN A 257 -15.39 -1.44 8.89
N ASP A 258 -15.81 -0.42 9.62
CA ASP A 258 -16.80 -0.55 10.70
C ASP A 258 -18.13 -1.08 10.16
N HIS A 259 -18.57 -0.59 9.00
CA HIS A 259 -19.77 -1.09 8.33
C HIS A 259 -19.62 -2.53 7.83
N LEU A 260 -18.44 -2.89 7.30
CA LEU A 260 -18.14 -4.23 6.80
C LEU A 260 -18.13 -5.24 7.95
N VAL A 261 -17.38 -4.94 9.02
CA VAL A 261 -17.29 -5.78 10.21
C VAL A 261 -18.67 -5.96 10.83
N LYS A 262 -19.46 -4.88 10.94
CA LYS A 262 -20.84 -4.98 11.45
C LYS A 262 -21.72 -5.87 10.58
N ALA A 263 -21.67 -5.72 9.25
CA ALA A 263 -22.46 -6.56 8.34
C ALA A 263 -22.08 -8.05 8.45
N LEU A 264 -20.80 -8.35 8.62
CA LEU A 264 -20.31 -9.72 8.82
C LEU A 264 -20.63 -10.26 10.22
N ASP A 265 -20.65 -9.43 11.26
CA ASP A 265 -21.00 -9.85 12.62
C ASP A 265 -22.51 -10.08 12.79
N GLU A 266 -23.34 -9.32 12.05
CA GLU A 266 -24.77 -9.57 11.97
C GLU A 266 -25.09 -11.01 11.46
N LEU A 267 -24.14 -11.72 10.82
CA LEU A 267 -24.28 -13.13 10.45
C LEU A 267 -24.00 -14.10 11.61
N ARG A 268 -23.19 -13.69 12.59
CA ARG A 268 -22.88 -14.48 13.80
C ARG A 268 -24.01 -14.44 14.80
N THR A 269 -24.79 -13.36 14.82
CA THR A 269 -26.02 -13.30 15.59
C THR A 269 -27.16 -13.90 14.75
N PRO A 270 -27.73 -15.06 15.12
CA PRO A 270 -28.97 -15.51 14.52
C PRO A 270 -29.99 -14.39 14.72
N GLY A 271 -30.57 -13.92 13.62
CA GLY A 271 -31.51 -12.80 13.67
C GLY A 271 -32.65 -13.13 14.63
N VAL A 272 -33.04 -12.15 15.44
CA VAL A 272 -34.23 -12.16 16.32
C VAL A 272 -35.52 -12.56 15.58
N GLY A 273 -35.50 -12.64 14.24
CA GLY A 273 -36.59 -13.18 13.42
C GLY A 273 -36.68 -14.72 13.33
N ALA A 274 -35.60 -15.47 13.60
CA ALA A 274 -35.63 -16.94 13.56
C ALA A 274 -36.31 -17.53 14.81
N GLU A 275 -36.13 -16.91 15.97
CA GLU A 275 -36.84 -17.30 17.20
C GLU A 275 -38.34 -16.98 17.12
N ALA A 276 -38.72 -15.88 16.47
CA ALA A 276 -40.13 -15.52 16.28
C ALA A 276 -40.87 -16.48 15.32
N GLN A 277 -40.18 -17.04 14.32
CA GLN A 277 -40.77 -18.04 13.41
C GLN A 277 -40.79 -19.45 14.02
N ALA A 278 -39.77 -19.82 14.82
CA ALA A 278 -39.77 -21.07 15.56
C ALA A 278 -40.86 -21.12 16.64
N ALA A 279 -41.09 -20.01 17.35
CA ALA A 279 -42.14 -19.91 18.37
C ALA A 279 -43.57 -20.06 17.78
N VAL A 280 -43.80 -19.58 16.56
CA VAL A 280 -45.10 -19.74 15.87
C VAL A 280 -45.29 -21.18 15.35
N GLN A 281 -44.19 -21.89 15.05
CA GLN A 281 -44.24 -23.27 14.55
C GLN A 281 -44.44 -24.30 15.67
N GLU A 282 -43.89 -24.08 16.88
CA GLU A 282 -44.10 -25.00 18.02
C GLU A 282 -45.52 -24.92 18.60
N ASP A 283 -46.17 -23.76 18.59
CA ASP A 283 -47.57 -23.62 19.05
C ASP A 283 -48.59 -24.30 18.11
N LEU A 284 -48.23 -24.55 16.85
CA LEU A 284 -49.11 -25.24 15.89
C LEU A 284 -49.03 -26.78 15.92
N ILE A 285 -48.02 -27.37 16.59
CA ILE A 285 -47.81 -28.82 16.61
C ILE A 285 -48.36 -29.45 17.91
N SER A 286 -48.78 -28.63 18.88
CA SER A 286 -49.35 -29.07 20.16
C SER A 286 -50.88 -28.95 20.18
N PHE A 287 -51.59 -29.70 19.33
CA PHE A 287 -53.02 -29.94 19.55
C PHE A 287 -53.40 -31.42 19.34
N ASP A 288 -53.34 -32.11 20.48
CA ASP A 288 -54.19 -33.19 20.99
C ASP A 288 -54.48 -34.44 20.14
N SER A 289 -54.03 -35.59 20.66
CA SER A 289 -54.82 -36.83 20.62
C SER A 289 -54.49 -37.80 21.77
N PRO A 290 -55.50 -38.53 22.30
CA PRO A 290 -55.44 -39.07 23.66
C PRO A 290 -54.82 -40.47 23.75
N LYS A 291 -54.05 -40.68 24.82
CA LYS A 291 -53.33 -41.92 25.14
C LYS A 291 -54.27 -43.10 25.44
N ARG A 292 -54.15 -44.20 24.69
CA ARG A 292 -54.60 -45.54 25.14
C ARG A 292 -53.50 -46.15 26.03
N LYS A 293 -53.85 -46.50 27.28
CA LYS A 293 -53.00 -47.31 28.17
C LYS A 293 -53.22 -48.81 27.90
N PRO A 294 -52.17 -49.62 28.00
CA PRO A 294 -52.27 -50.77 28.88
C PRO A 294 -51.02 -50.90 29.77
N LEU A 295 -51.22 -51.08 31.07
CA LEU A 295 -50.17 -51.52 31.99
C LEU A 295 -50.46 -52.98 32.36
N LEU A 296 -49.54 -53.84 31.93
CA LEU A 296 -49.40 -55.21 32.34
C LEU A 296 -48.94 -55.28 33.80
N TRP A 297 -49.37 -56.38 34.43
CA TRP A 297 -49.18 -56.77 35.82
C TRP A 297 -47.71 -56.87 36.23
N VAL A 298 -47.41 -56.42 37.46
CA VAL A 298 -46.22 -56.87 38.20
C VAL A 298 -46.69 -57.50 39.51
N LEU A 299 -46.40 -58.79 39.66
CA LEU A 299 -46.55 -59.60 40.88
C LEU A 299 -45.19 -59.72 41.58
N SER A 300 -45.27 -59.95 42.90
CA SER A 300 -44.23 -60.44 43.84
C SER A 300 -43.42 -59.32 44.50
N VAL A 301 -43.31 -59.19 45.83
CA VAL A 301 -43.55 -60.08 46.99
C VAL A 301 -44.13 -59.24 48.12
#